data_AF-A0A3P8LZJ2-F1
#
_entry.id   AF-A0A3P8LZJ2-F1
#
_cell.length_a   1.000
_cell.length_b   1.000
_cell.length_c   1.000
_cell.angle_alpha   90.00
_cell.angle_beta   90.00
_cell.angle_gamma   90.00
#
_symmetry.space_group_name_H-M   'P 1'
#
loop_
_entity.id
_entity.type
_entity.pdbx_description
1 polymer ?
#
loop_
_entity_poly.entity_id
_entity_poly.type
_entity_poly.pdbx_seq_one_letter_code
_entity_poly.pdbx_strand_id
1 'polypeptide(L)'
;MNGRPLALVKEDQQADAMLETWFAGTEGGNAIADVLFGDANPSGKLPMSFPRSVGQIPVYYSHLNTGRPYNADKPNKYTSRYFDEANGPLYPFGYGLSYTTFSVSDVKMSAPTMQADGSVTASVQVTNTGKREGATVIQLYLQDVTASMSRPVKMLRGFKRVTLKPGETQTVSFPIEVDA
;
A
#
# COMPACT_ATOMS: atom_id res chain seq x y z
N MET A 1 9.64 -7.03 16.25
CA MET A 1 10.65 -7.87 15.59
C MET A 1 10.05 -9.25 15.38
N ASN A 2 9.85 -9.63 14.12
CA ASN A 2 9.14 -10.84 13.72
C ASN A 2 9.58 -11.22 12.29
N GLY A 3 9.45 -12.50 11.94
CA GLY A 3 9.79 -13.02 10.61
C GLY A 3 8.58 -13.24 9.68
N ARG A 4 7.39 -12.79 10.11
CA ARG A 4 6.12 -12.94 9.39
C ARG A 4 5.12 -11.88 9.85
N PRO A 5 4.03 -11.61 9.09
CA PRO A 5 2.91 -10.82 9.57
C PRO A 5 2.32 -11.36 10.88
N LEU A 6 1.94 -10.46 11.78
CA LEU A 6 1.32 -10.78 13.07
C LEU A 6 -0.12 -10.24 13.12
N ALA A 7 -0.95 -10.87 13.94
CA ALA A 7 -2.25 -10.32 14.34
C ALA A 7 -2.03 -9.31 15.47
N LEU A 8 -2.23 -8.02 15.17
CA LEU A 8 -1.82 -6.90 16.04
C LEU A 8 -2.98 -5.98 16.46
N VAL A 9 -4.23 -6.47 16.44
CA VAL A 9 -5.42 -5.63 16.66
C VAL A 9 -5.40 -4.97 18.04
N LYS A 10 -4.95 -5.69 19.07
CA LYS A 10 -4.90 -5.17 20.43
C LYS A 10 -3.81 -4.11 20.58
N GLU A 11 -2.65 -4.37 19.99
CA GLU A 11 -1.49 -3.49 20.00
C GLU A 11 -1.80 -2.19 19.25
N ASP A 12 -2.45 -2.26 18.09
CA ASP A 12 -2.93 -1.10 17.31
C ASP A 12 -3.88 -0.19 18.11
N GLN A 13 -4.70 -0.77 18.98
CA GLN A 13 -5.67 -0.02 19.80
C GLN A 13 -5.06 0.57 21.08
N GLN A 14 -3.90 0.07 21.52
CA GLN A 14 -3.34 0.38 22.85
C GLN A 14 -2.02 1.12 22.79
N ALA A 15 -1.24 0.96 21.72
CA ALA A 15 0.04 1.62 21.56
C ALA A 15 -0.14 3.01 20.94
N ASP A 16 0.58 4.00 21.47
CA ASP A 16 0.63 5.35 20.89
C ASP A 16 1.35 5.39 19.52
N ALA A 17 2.29 4.47 19.32
CA ALA A 17 3.04 4.28 18.08
C ALA A 17 3.54 2.85 17.96
N MET A 18 3.68 2.36 16.72
CA MET A 18 4.27 1.06 16.42
C MET A 18 5.27 1.16 15.28
N LEU A 19 6.44 0.55 15.48
CA LEU A 19 7.50 0.45 14.48
C LEU A 19 7.79 -1.04 14.20
N GLU A 20 7.39 -1.49 13.01
CA GLU A 20 7.79 -2.80 12.49
C GLU A 20 9.25 -2.74 12.02
N THR A 21 10.07 -3.63 12.57
CA THR A 21 11.54 -3.64 12.43
C THR A 21 12.06 -4.94 11.83
N TRP A 22 11.19 -5.94 11.65
CA TRP A 22 11.54 -7.28 11.20
C TRP A 22 12.70 -7.87 12.03
N PHE A 23 13.66 -8.54 11.39
CA PHE A 23 14.98 -8.82 11.94
C PHE A 23 16.01 -7.99 11.17
N ALA A 24 16.44 -6.87 11.74
CA ALA A 24 17.26 -5.86 11.07
C ALA A 24 18.77 -6.19 10.97
N GLY A 25 19.17 -7.43 11.25
CA GLY A 25 20.56 -7.88 11.19
C GLY A 25 21.43 -7.35 12.34
N THR A 26 22.75 -7.39 12.15
CA THR A 26 23.75 -7.06 13.20
C THR A 26 23.68 -5.61 13.66
N GLU A 27 23.44 -4.69 12.72
CA GLU A 27 23.32 -3.24 12.98
C GLU A 27 21.87 -2.83 13.34
N GLY A 28 21.00 -3.79 13.65
CA GLY A 28 19.59 -3.53 13.90
C GLY A 28 19.34 -2.52 15.01
N GLY A 29 20.12 -2.58 16.10
CA GLY A 29 20.00 -1.62 17.19
C GLY A 29 20.26 -0.17 16.76
N ASN A 30 21.32 0.04 15.98
CA ASN A 30 21.69 1.36 15.45
C ASN A 30 20.62 1.89 14.48
N ALA A 31 20.24 1.08 13.50
CA ALA A 31 19.23 1.47 12.52
C ALA A 31 17.84 1.77 13.15
N ILE A 32 17.46 1.03 14.19
CA ILE A 32 16.22 1.28 14.93
C ILE A 32 16.33 2.61 15.70
N ALA A 33 17.47 2.88 16.34
CA ALA A 33 17.71 4.14 17.04
C ALA A 33 17.64 5.34 16.08
N ASP A 34 18.28 5.26 14.91
CA ASP A 34 18.23 6.31 13.89
C ASP A 34 16.80 6.68 13.51
N VAL A 35 15.91 5.67 13.39
CA VAL A 35 14.50 5.90 13.12
C VAL A 35 13.80 6.51 14.33
N LEU A 36 13.93 5.92 15.52
CA LEU A 36 13.25 6.40 16.72
C LEU A 36 13.59 7.85 17.09
N PHE A 37 14.85 8.26 16.90
CA PHE A 37 15.32 9.61 17.16
C PHE A 37 15.15 10.56 15.97
N GLY A 38 14.73 10.04 14.81
CA GLY A 38 14.40 10.83 13.62
C GLY A 38 15.60 11.27 12.79
N ASP A 39 16.78 10.68 13.01
CA ASP A 39 17.94 10.77 12.12
C ASP A 39 17.62 10.16 10.74
N ALA A 40 16.75 9.13 10.73
CA ALA A 40 16.15 8.56 9.54
C ALA A 40 14.61 8.63 9.59
N ASN A 41 13.98 9.19 8.56
CA ASN A 41 12.52 9.16 8.42
C ASN A 41 12.06 7.77 7.89
N PRO A 42 11.14 7.05 8.58
CA PRO A 42 10.70 5.74 8.15
C PRO A 42 10.02 5.82 6.79
N SER A 43 10.45 4.94 5.88
CA SER A 43 9.98 4.90 4.49
C SER A 43 9.67 3.48 4.00
N GLY A 44 9.70 2.50 4.91
CA GLY A 44 9.32 1.12 4.63
C GLY A 44 7.81 0.99 4.37
N LYS A 45 7.44 0.07 3.47
CA LYS A 45 6.05 -0.31 3.21
C LYS A 45 5.90 -1.82 3.18
N LEU A 46 4.77 -2.31 3.67
CA LEU A 46 4.53 -3.74 3.86
C LEU A 46 4.45 -4.50 2.53
N PRO A 47 5.28 -5.54 2.31
CA PRO A 47 5.18 -6.40 1.13
C PRO A 47 4.15 -7.53 1.31
N MET A 48 3.51 -7.65 2.48
CA MET A 48 2.48 -8.62 2.80
C MET A 48 1.38 -7.97 3.63
N SER A 49 0.13 -8.37 3.43
CA SER A 49 -0.99 -7.94 4.28
C SER A 49 -0.85 -8.51 5.69
N PHE A 50 -1.11 -7.69 6.71
CA PHE A 50 -1.18 -8.15 8.10
C PHE A 50 -2.63 -8.52 8.44
N PRO A 51 -2.91 -9.80 8.81
CA PRO A 51 -4.26 -10.22 9.15
C PRO A 51 -4.71 -9.63 10.48
N ARG A 52 -6.03 -9.54 10.69
CA ARG A 52 -6.58 -9.21 12.03
C ARG A 52 -6.48 -10.38 12.99
N SER A 53 -6.66 -11.59 12.46
CA SER A 53 -6.53 -12.85 13.18
C SER A 53 -6.07 -13.97 12.25
N VAL A 54 -5.59 -15.09 12.82
CA VAL A 54 -5.23 -16.29 12.03
C VAL A 54 -6.44 -16.83 11.25
N GLY A 55 -7.67 -16.59 11.70
CA GLY A 55 -8.90 -17.03 11.04
C GLY A 55 -9.17 -16.37 9.68
N GLN A 56 -8.51 -15.24 9.39
CA GLN A 56 -8.60 -14.56 8.09
C GLN A 56 -7.63 -15.10 7.04
N ILE A 57 -6.69 -15.97 7.41
CA ILE A 57 -5.67 -16.46 6.48
C ILE A 57 -6.33 -17.46 5.51
N PRO A 58 -6.11 -17.32 4.19
CA PRO A 58 -5.24 -16.35 3.53
C PRO A 58 -5.89 -14.97 3.30
N VAL A 59 -5.17 -13.90 3.65
CA VAL A 59 -5.53 -12.50 3.30
C VAL A 59 -4.42 -11.87 2.46
N TYR A 60 -4.78 -11.34 1.29
CA TYR A 60 -3.85 -10.75 0.33
C TYR A 60 -4.59 -9.73 -0.54
N TYR A 61 -3.87 -8.74 -1.06
CA TYR A 61 -4.47 -7.57 -1.72
C TYR A 61 -5.01 -7.86 -3.13
N SER A 62 -4.40 -8.79 -3.85
CA SER A 62 -4.75 -9.17 -5.22
C SER A 62 -5.78 -10.31 -5.26
N HIS A 63 -6.81 -10.21 -4.41
CA HIS A 63 -7.91 -11.17 -4.37
C HIS A 63 -8.91 -10.93 -5.51
N LEU A 64 -9.73 -11.93 -5.81
CA LEU A 64 -10.84 -11.79 -6.76
C LEU A 64 -12.01 -11.03 -6.12
N ASN A 65 -12.86 -10.41 -6.94
CA ASN A 65 -14.00 -9.62 -6.44
C ASN A 65 -15.11 -10.48 -5.81
N THR A 66 -15.19 -11.76 -6.17
CA THR A 66 -16.33 -12.66 -5.93
C THR A 66 -17.63 -12.18 -6.60
N GLY A 67 -18.69 -12.99 -6.55
CA GLY A 67 -20.02 -12.57 -7.02
C GLY A 67 -20.81 -11.69 -6.03
N ARG A 68 -20.33 -11.56 -4.78
CA ARG A 68 -21.00 -10.80 -3.71
C ARG A 68 -19.97 -10.08 -2.84
N PRO A 69 -19.25 -9.08 -3.38
CA PRO A 69 -18.20 -8.37 -2.64
C PRO A 69 -18.76 -7.69 -1.39
N TYR A 70 -17.97 -7.70 -0.32
CA TYR A 70 -18.25 -6.91 0.88
C TYR A 70 -17.90 -5.44 0.65
N ASN A 71 -18.77 -4.55 1.12
CA ASN A 71 -18.56 -3.10 1.12
C ASN A 71 -18.64 -2.59 2.57
N ALA A 72 -17.57 -1.99 3.07
CA ALA A 72 -17.51 -1.49 4.44
C ALA A 72 -18.42 -0.27 4.68
N ASP A 73 -18.60 0.58 3.66
CA ASP A 73 -19.47 1.78 3.71
C ASP A 73 -20.97 1.41 3.63
N LYS A 74 -21.27 0.28 2.98
CA LYS A 74 -22.63 -0.26 2.80
C LYS A 74 -22.67 -1.74 3.18
N PRO A 75 -22.51 -2.09 4.48
CA PRO A 75 -22.39 -3.46 4.91
C PRO A 75 -23.70 -4.23 4.66
N ASN A 76 -23.60 -5.38 4.00
CA ASN A 76 -24.72 -6.27 3.74
C ASN A 76 -24.42 -7.67 4.29
N LYS A 77 -25.41 -8.28 4.95
CA LYS A 77 -25.33 -9.63 5.53
C LYS A 77 -24.95 -10.69 4.50
N TYR A 78 -25.48 -10.61 3.28
CA TYR A 78 -25.31 -11.64 2.25
C TYR A 78 -24.14 -11.35 1.31
N THR A 79 -22.98 -11.03 1.86
CA THR A 79 -21.73 -10.77 1.13
C THR A 79 -20.63 -11.74 1.56
N SER A 80 -19.56 -11.87 0.76
CA SER A 80 -18.39 -12.69 1.08
C SER A 80 -17.59 -12.03 2.20
N ARG A 81 -17.93 -12.37 3.45
CA ARG A 81 -17.35 -11.76 4.64
C ARG A 81 -17.46 -12.67 5.87
N TYR A 82 -16.61 -12.42 6.86
CA TYR A 82 -16.80 -12.91 8.24
C TYR A 82 -17.80 -12.02 8.99
N PHE A 83 -18.49 -12.57 9.99
CA PHE A 83 -19.50 -11.84 10.76
C PHE A 83 -19.01 -11.40 12.15
N ASP A 84 -18.04 -12.11 12.70
CA ASP A 84 -17.49 -12.01 14.05
C ASP A 84 -16.21 -11.18 14.14
N GLU A 85 -15.66 -10.76 13.00
CA GLU A 85 -14.50 -9.88 12.91
C GLU A 85 -14.69 -8.85 11.78
N ALA A 86 -14.04 -7.69 11.92
CA ALA A 86 -13.95 -6.72 10.83
C ALA A 86 -13.26 -7.37 9.61
N ASN A 87 -13.74 -7.09 8.40
CA ASN A 87 -13.18 -7.70 7.19
C ASN A 87 -12.04 -6.85 6.60
N GLY A 88 -11.18 -7.50 5.83
CA GLY A 88 -9.95 -6.91 5.31
C GLY A 88 -8.80 -6.95 6.34
N PRO A 89 -7.56 -6.75 5.87
CA PRO A 89 -6.38 -6.81 6.72
C PRO A 89 -6.38 -5.66 7.75
N LEU A 90 -5.63 -5.83 8.84
CA LEU A 90 -5.33 -4.75 9.77
C LEU A 90 -4.46 -3.70 9.07
N TYR A 91 -3.38 -4.14 8.43
CA TYR A 91 -2.55 -3.31 7.56
C TYR A 91 -2.50 -3.90 6.14
N PRO A 92 -2.94 -3.16 5.11
CA PRO A 92 -2.93 -3.67 3.75
C PRO A 92 -1.52 -3.75 3.17
N PHE A 93 -1.37 -4.55 2.11
CA PHE A 93 -0.18 -4.50 1.24
C PHE A 93 0.12 -3.06 0.81
N GLY A 94 1.40 -2.68 0.85
CA GLY A 94 1.86 -1.35 0.50
C GLY A 94 1.63 -0.29 1.59
N TYR A 95 1.13 -0.66 2.77
CA TYR A 95 0.96 0.27 3.90
C TYR A 95 2.29 0.61 4.54
N GLY A 96 2.44 1.87 4.99
CA GLY A 96 3.62 2.34 5.72
C GLY A 96 3.56 3.85 5.89
N LEU A 97 3.67 4.29 7.14
CA LEU A 97 3.63 5.69 7.54
C LEU A 97 5.01 6.36 7.41
N SER A 98 5.06 7.66 7.66
CA SER A 98 6.25 8.51 7.61
C SER A 98 6.12 9.62 8.65
N TYR A 99 7.23 10.22 9.08
CA TYR A 99 7.23 11.40 9.97
C TYR A 99 6.86 12.70 9.26
N THR A 100 6.73 12.66 7.94
CA THR A 100 6.14 13.72 7.11
C THR A 100 4.90 13.21 6.37
N THR A 101 4.07 14.13 5.87
CA THR A 101 2.88 13.82 5.10
C THR A 101 3.14 14.02 3.61
N PHE A 102 2.47 13.21 2.78
CA PHE A 102 2.52 13.33 1.33
C PHE A 102 1.11 13.45 0.78
N SER A 103 0.91 14.35 -0.18
CA SER A 103 -0.28 14.37 -1.03
C SER A 103 0.06 13.82 -2.40
N VAL A 104 -0.87 13.08 -2.99
CA VAL A 104 -0.77 12.59 -4.37
C VAL A 104 -1.95 13.17 -5.14
N SER A 105 -1.69 13.75 -6.31
CA SER A 105 -2.74 14.28 -7.18
C SER A 105 -3.61 13.17 -7.75
N ASP A 106 -4.70 13.56 -8.41
CA ASP A 106 -5.43 12.68 -9.32
C ASP A 106 -4.49 12.13 -10.40
N VAL A 107 -4.82 10.93 -10.90
CA VAL A 107 -4.07 10.26 -11.97
C VAL A 107 -4.35 10.97 -13.29
N LYS A 108 -3.28 11.39 -13.96
CA LYS A 108 -3.34 11.91 -15.33
C LYS A 108 -2.83 10.85 -16.31
N MET A 109 -3.72 10.42 -17.20
CA MET A 109 -3.39 9.54 -18.32
C MET A 109 -2.93 10.37 -19.53
N SER A 110 -1.95 9.88 -20.28
CA SER A 110 -1.53 10.51 -21.54
C SER A 110 -2.60 10.43 -22.63
N ALA A 111 -3.42 9.38 -22.61
CA ALA A 111 -4.55 9.18 -23.51
C ALA A 111 -5.62 8.28 -22.83
N PRO A 112 -6.90 8.41 -23.20
CA PRO A 112 -7.98 7.56 -22.69
C PRO A 112 -8.06 6.19 -23.40
N THR A 113 -7.39 6.04 -24.54
CA THR A 113 -7.34 4.81 -25.34
C THR A 113 -5.90 4.48 -25.71
N MET A 114 -5.61 3.20 -25.94
CA MET A 114 -4.30 2.68 -26.31
C MET A 114 -4.46 1.79 -27.55
N GLN A 115 -3.54 1.92 -28.51
CA GLN A 115 -3.47 0.99 -29.65
C GLN A 115 -3.00 -0.39 -29.18
N ALA A 116 -3.26 -1.43 -29.96
CA ALA A 116 -2.96 -2.82 -29.59
C ALA A 116 -1.46 -3.11 -29.36
N ASP A 117 -0.57 -2.29 -29.92
CA ASP A 117 0.89 -2.32 -29.78
C ASP A 117 1.44 -1.02 -29.15
N GLY A 118 0.55 -0.21 -28.58
CA GLY A 118 0.87 1.11 -28.04
C GLY A 118 1.26 1.08 -26.56
N SER A 119 1.47 2.29 -26.04
CA SER A 119 1.63 2.53 -24.61
C SER A 119 0.85 3.78 -24.19
N VAL A 120 0.40 3.81 -22.94
CA VAL A 120 -0.11 5.02 -22.28
C VAL A 120 0.69 5.27 -21.01
N THR A 121 0.84 6.54 -20.63
CA THR A 121 1.53 6.89 -19.38
C THR A 121 0.52 7.34 -18.35
N ALA A 122 0.53 6.70 -17.19
CA ALA A 122 -0.13 7.20 -15.99
C ALA A 122 0.84 8.06 -15.19
N SER A 123 0.42 9.24 -14.76
CA SER A 123 1.26 10.16 -13.98
C SER A 123 0.51 10.78 -12.82
N VAL A 124 1.24 11.06 -11.74
CA VAL A 124 0.76 11.78 -10.56
C VAL A 124 1.80 12.78 -10.11
N GLN A 125 1.36 13.90 -9.52
CA GLN A 125 2.23 14.78 -8.76
C GLN A 125 2.22 14.35 -7.30
N VAL A 126 3.41 14.23 -6.72
CA VAL A 126 3.61 13.90 -5.31
C VAL A 126 4.25 15.08 -4.63
N THR A 127 3.61 15.57 -3.59
CA THR A 127 4.11 16.70 -2.80
C THR A 127 4.35 16.26 -1.37
N ASN A 128 5.51 16.60 -0.82
CA ASN A 128 5.72 16.50 0.62
C ASN A 128 5.06 17.72 1.30
N THR A 129 3.97 17.47 2.00
CA THR A 129 3.14 18.51 2.64
C THR A 129 3.47 18.71 4.11
N GLY A 130 4.40 17.93 4.67
CA GLY A 130 4.81 18.04 6.06
C GLY A 130 6.06 18.90 6.24
N LYS A 131 6.70 18.76 7.40
CA LYS A 131 7.80 19.62 7.86
C LYS A 131 9.18 18.95 7.84
N ARG A 132 9.24 17.68 7.44
CA ARG A 132 10.49 16.90 7.42
C ARG A 132 10.73 16.37 6.02
N GLU A 133 11.99 16.29 5.62
CA GLU A 133 12.36 15.50 4.45
C GLU A 133 11.97 14.04 4.68
N GLY A 134 11.53 13.37 3.64
CA GLY A 134 11.12 11.97 3.74
C GLY A 134 11.02 11.31 2.39
N ALA A 135 11.06 9.99 2.40
CA ALA A 135 10.83 9.18 1.21
C ALA A 135 9.50 8.43 1.32
N THR A 136 8.80 8.28 0.20
CA THR A 136 7.62 7.43 0.09
C THR A 136 7.68 6.61 -1.21
N VAL A 137 6.84 5.59 -1.30
CA VAL A 137 6.75 4.70 -2.46
C VAL A 137 5.39 4.89 -3.11
N ILE A 138 5.40 5.42 -4.33
CA ILE A 138 4.22 5.52 -5.19
C ILE A 138 4.06 4.18 -5.90
N GLN A 139 2.86 3.62 -5.85
CA GLN A 139 2.56 2.28 -6.31
C GLN A 139 1.48 2.35 -7.40
N LEU A 140 1.77 1.80 -8.58
CA LEU A 140 0.82 1.66 -9.68
C LEU A 140 0.14 0.30 -9.58
N TYR A 141 -1.19 0.33 -9.56
CA TYR A 141 -2.03 -0.85 -9.58
C TYR A 141 -2.92 -0.84 -10.83
N LEU A 142 -3.03 -1.98 -11.51
CA LEU A 142 -3.97 -2.16 -12.62
C LEU A 142 -5.05 -3.18 -12.26
N GLN A 143 -6.24 -2.98 -12.82
CA GLN A 143 -7.35 -3.93 -12.79
C GLN A 143 -7.84 -4.14 -14.21
N ASP A 144 -7.89 -5.40 -14.64
CA ASP A 144 -8.60 -5.81 -15.84
C ASP A 144 -10.05 -6.14 -15.44
N VAL A 145 -10.96 -5.24 -15.79
CA VAL A 145 -12.34 -5.24 -15.27
C VAL A 145 -13.23 -6.29 -15.94
N THR A 146 -12.87 -6.75 -17.14
CA THR A 146 -13.65 -7.72 -17.92
C THR A 146 -12.73 -8.61 -18.74
N ALA A 147 -12.66 -9.88 -18.38
CA ALA A 147 -11.83 -10.86 -19.06
C ALA A 147 -12.52 -12.24 -19.13
N SER A 148 -11.92 -13.17 -19.86
CA SER A 148 -12.39 -14.57 -19.96
C SER A 148 -12.32 -15.34 -18.63
N MET A 149 -11.56 -14.84 -17.66
CA MET A 149 -11.47 -15.35 -16.29
C MET A 149 -11.58 -14.20 -15.30
N SER A 150 -12.06 -14.48 -14.09
CA SER A 150 -12.07 -13.47 -13.02
C SER A 150 -10.64 -12.99 -12.74
N ARG A 151 -10.45 -11.67 -12.76
CA ARG A 151 -9.17 -11.01 -12.50
C ARG A 151 -9.15 -10.42 -11.10
N PRO A 152 -7.97 -10.28 -10.48
CA PRO A 152 -7.84 -9.61 -9.19
C PRO A 152 -8.42 -8.19 -9.21
N VAL A 153 -8.94 -7.74 -8.07
CA VAL A 153 -9.47 -6.36 -7.91
C VAL A 153 -8.41 -5.29 -8.13
N LYS A 154 -7.13 -5.65 -7.99
CA LYS A 154 -5.96 -4.86 -8.38
C LYS A 154 -4.69 -5.70 -8.33
N MET A 155 -3.71 -5.38 -9.16
CA MET A 155 -2.38 -5.99 -9.18
C MET A 155 -1.30 -4.92 -9.27
N LEU A 156 -0.26 -5.02 -8.44
CA LEU A 156 0.90 -4.12 -8.51
C LEU A 156 1.63 -4.33 -9.85
N ARG A 157 1.80 -3.26 -10.63
CA ARG A 157 2.53 -3.27 -11.91
C ARG A 157 3.79 -2.43 -11.93
N GLY A 158 3.91 -1.51 -10.98
CA GLY A 158 5.10 -0.69 -10.86
C GLY A 158 5.13 0.05 -9.53
N PHE A 159 6.32 0.45 -9.13
CA PHE A 159 6.48 1.36 -8.00
C PHE A 159 7.71 2.23 -8.19
N LYS A 160 7.67 3.43 -7.61
CA LYS A 160 8.79 4.36 -7.58
C LYS A 160 8.93 4.92 -6.17
N ARG A 161 10.14 4.80 -5.61
CA ARG A 161 10.50 5.48 -4.36
C ARG A 161 10.95 6.89 -4.71
N VAL A 162 10.35 7.88 -4.06
CA VAL A 162 10.70 9.30 -4.22
C VAL A 162 11.07 9.87 -2.87
N THR A 163 12.10 10.70 -2.84
CA THR A 163 12.56 11.44 -1.67
C THR A 163 12.31 12.92 -1.93
N LEU A 164 11.63 13.59 -1.01
CA LEU A 164 11.19 14.97 -1.20
C LEU A 164 11.46 15.78 0.05
N LYS A 165 12.01 16.98 -0.14
CA LYS A 165 12.13 18.01 0.90
C LYS A 165 10.74 18.58 1.24
N PRO A 166 10.56 19.22 2.42
CA PRO A 166 9.30 19.90 2.75
C PRO A 166 8.86 20.88 1.65
N GLY A 167 7.61 20.76 1.19
CA GLY A 167 7.04 21.58 0.11
C GLY A 167 7.46 21.17 -1.31
N GLU A 168 8.42 20.26 -1.48
CA GLU A 168 8.85 19.81 -2.80
C GLU A 168 7.77 18.96 -3.47
N THR A 169 7.63 19.14 -4.79
CA THR A 169 6.72 18.37 -5.64
C THR A 169 7.48 17.71 -6.78
N GLN A 170 7.21 16.42 -7.00
CA GLN A 170 7.78 15.66 -8.10
C GLN A 170 6.67 14.95 -8.90
N THR A 171 6.78 14.99 -10.23
CA THR A 171 5.94 14.18 -11.11
C THR A 171 6.49 12.76 -11.20
N VAL A 172 5.64 11.78 -10.88
CA VAL A 172 5.94 10.36 -10.99
C VAL A 172 5.11 9.78 -12.13
N SER A 173 5.79 9.19 -13.11
CA SER A 173 5.15 8.64 -14.31
C SER A 173 5.46 7.15 -14.47
N PHE A 174 4.47 6.39 -14.93
CA PHE A 174 4.56 4.97 -15.21
C PHE A 174 4.07 4.72 -16.64
N PRO A 175 4.93 4.19 -17.54
CA PRO A 175 4.45 3.64 -18.79
C PRO A 175 3.62 2.39 -18.51
N ILE A 176 2.52 2.24 -19.23
CA ILE A 176 1.64 1.08 -19.24
C ILE A 176 1.65 0.57 -20.68
N GLU A 177 2.23 -0.60 -20.85
CA GLU A 177 2.30 -1.34 -22.11
C GLU A 177 1.23 -2.44 -22.14
N VAL A 178 1.09 -3.10 -23.27
CA VAL A 178 0.08 -4.14 -23.49
C VAL A 178 0.20 -5.29 -22.48
N ASP A 179 1.43 -5.65 -22.12
CA ASP A 179 1.74 -6.77 -21.20
C ASP A 179 1.81 -6.35 -19.72
N ALA A 180 1.39 -5.13 -19.39
CA ALA A 180 1.57 -4.53 -18.07
C ALA A 180 0.93 -5.27 -16.89
#